data_AF-A0A1F5HQT8-F1
#
_entry.id   AF-A0A1F5HQT8-F1
#
_cell.length_a   1.000
_cell.length_b   1.000
_cell.length_c   1.000
_cell.angle_alpha   90.00
_cell.angle_beta   90.00
_cell.angle_gamma   90.00
#
_symmetry.space_group_name_H-M   'P 1'
#
loop_
_entity.id
_entity.type
_entity.pdbx_description
1 polymer ?
#
loop_
_entity_poly.entity_id
_entity_poly.type
_entity_poly.pdbx_seq_one_letter_code
_entity_poly.pdbx_strand_id
1 'polypeptide(L)' 'MKIKYTKHAEKKFSDLRIFGIIITKSKISDTIKNPKYRSLDNDNSIVATGFDKRHNLRVVYRKQKK' A
#
# COMPACT_ATOMS: atom_id res chain seq x y z
N MET A 1 11.36 -3.08 -8.45
CA MET A 1 11.18 -1.81 -7.69
C MET A 1 11.57 -2.05 -6.24
N LYS A 2 12.45 -1.23 -5.67
CA LYS A 2 12.82 -1.33 -4.25
C LYS A 2 11.84 -0.50 -3.44
N ILE A 3 11.10 -1.13 -2.52
CA ILE A 3 10.15 -0.47 -1.62
C ILE A 3 10.77 -0.45 -0.23
N LYS A 4 10.82 0.73 0.39
CA LYS A 4 11.13 0.90 1.82
C LYS A 4 9.85 1.27 2.54
N TYR A 5 9.57 0.61 3.65
CA TYR A 5 8.40 0.87 4.46
C TYR A 5 8.77 1.87 5.56
N THR A 6 7.83 2.76 5.90
CA THR A 6 7.95 3.59 7.09
C THR A 6 7.60 2.74 8.32
N LYS A 7 8.10 3.13 9.50
CA LYS A 7 7.71 2.50 10.77
C LYS A 7 6.19 2.46 10.97
N HIS A 8 5.50 3.51 10.52
CA HIS A 8 4.04 3.59 10.56
C HIS A 8 3.36 2.51 9.70
N ALA A 9 3.86 2.29 8.47
CA ALA A 9 3.33 1.24 7.60
C ALA A 9 3.59 -0.17 8.18
N GLU A 10 4.79 -0.40 8.70
CA GLU A 10 5.15 -1.68 9.35
C GLU A 10 4.25 -1.97 10.56
N LYS A 11 3.99 -0.97 11.40
CA LYS A 11 3.06 -1.10 12.52
C LYS A 11 1.65 -1.49 12.04
N LYS A 12 1.16 -0.88 10.96
CA LYS A 12 -0.17 -1.23 10.42
C LYS A 12 -0.26 -2.67 9.94
N PHE A 13 0.83 -3.26 9.42
CA PHE A 13 0.81 -4.69 9.05
C PHE A 13 0.59 -5.57 10.27
N SER A 14 1.24 -5.25 11.39
CA SER A 14 1.05 -5.96 12.65
C SER A 14 -0.36 -5.73 13.22
N ASP A 15 -0.84 -4.48 13.24
CA ASP A 15 -2.17 -4.14 13.75
C ASP A 15 -3.29 -4.85 12.96
N LEU A 16 -3.18 -4.88 11.63
CA LEU A 16 -4.19 -5.52 10.76
C LEU A 16 -4.16 -7.05 10.85
N ARG A 17 -3.00 -7.65 11.16
CA ARG A 17 -2.88 -9.09 11.35
C ARG A 17 -3.75 -9.59 12.51
N ILE A 18 -3.95 -8.78 13.55
CA ILE A 18 -4.83 -9.09 14.69
C ILE A 18 -6.28 -9.31 14.22
N PHE A 19 -6.70 -8.61 13.16
CA PHE A 19 -8.02 -8.75 12.54
C PHE A 19 -8.06 -9.79 11.41
N GLY A 20 -7.03 -10.63 11.28
CA GLY A 20 -6.92 -11.62 10.21
C GLY A 20 -6.59 -11.04 8.83
N ILE A 21 -6.27 -9.76 8.73
CA ILE A 21 -5.93 -9.09 7.46
C ILE A 21 -4.42 -9.16 7.26
N ILE A 22 -3.98 -10.04 6.35
CA ILE A 22 -2.56 -10.23 6.04
C ILE A 22 -2.19 -9.45 4.77
N ILE A 23 -1.44 -8.36 4.94
CA ILE A 23 -0.92 -7.58 3.81
C ILE A 23 0.46 -8.09 3.43
N THR A 24 0.60 -8.64 2.23
CA THR A 24 1.88 -9.12 1.70
C THR A 24 2.62 -8.04 0.91
N LYS A 25 3.96 -8.13 0.90
CA LYS A 25 4.80 -7.23 0.09
C LYS A 25 4.50 -7.32 -1.41
N SER A 26 4.13 -8.51 -1.90
CA SER A 26 3.71 -8.72 -3.29
C SER A 26 2.43 -7.94 -3.60
N LYS A 27 1.39 -8.05 -2.75
CA LYS A 27 0.13 -7.32 -2.92
C LYS A 27 0.32 -5.80 -2.94
N ILE A 28 1.22 -5.27 -2.10
CA ILE A 28 1.59 -3.85 -2.10
C ILE A 28 2.28 -3.48 -3.42
N SER A 29 3.27 -4.26 -3.85
CA SER A 29 3.97 -4.05 -5.13
C SER A 29 2.99 -4.05 -6.31
N ASP A 30 2.05 -4.99 -6.34
CA ASP A 30 1.05 -5.09 -7.40
C ASP A 30 0.08 -3.92 -7.38
N THR A 31 -0.32 -3.47 -6.19
CA THR A 31 -1.15 -2.27 -6.01
C THR A 31 -0.47 -1.01 -6.53
N ILE A 32 0.87 -0.92 -6.41
CA ILE A 32 1.64 0.22 -6.95
C ILE A 32 1.80 0.13 -8.47
N LYS A 33 2.05 -1.07 -9.00
CA LYS A 33 2.28 -1.30 -10.44
C LYS A 33 1.00 -1.20 -11.26
N ASN A 34 -0.06 -1.87 -10.79
CA ASN A 34 -1.33 -2.03 -11.50
C ASN A 34 -2.50 -1.55 -10.62
N PRO A 35 -2.56 -0.25 -10.28
CA PRO A 35 -3.65 0.26 -9.46
C PRO A 35 -4.98 0.31 -10.22
N LYS A 36 -6.07 0.10 -9.49
CA LYS A 36 -7.43 0.40 -10.00
C LYS A 36 -7.72 1.90 -9.89
N TYR A 37 -7.20 2.54 -8.84
CA TYR A 37 -7.35 3.97 -8.61
C TYR A 37 -5.99 4.62 -8.33
N ARG A 38 -5.77 5.81 -8.88
CA ARG A 38 -4.57 6.60 -8.69
C ARG A 38 -4.95 8.05 -8.44
N SER A 39 -4.33 8.66 -7.44
CA SER A 39 -4.42 10.08 -7.12
C SER A 39 -3.07 10.61 -6.63
N LEU A 40 -2.94 11.93 -6.57
CA LEU A 40 -1.78 12.65 -6.06
C LEU A 40 -2.24 13.63 -4.98
N ASP A 41 -1.51 13.67 -3.86
CA ASP A 41 -1.77 14.57 -2.74
C ASP A 41 -0.44 14.99 -2.10
N ASN A 42 -0.12 16.28 -2.12
CA ASN A 42 1.09 16.85 -1.50
C ASN A 42 2.37 16.02 -1.80
N ASP A 43 2.69 15.84 -3.09
CA ASP A 43 3.80 14.99 -3.60
C ASP A 43 3.71 13.48 -3.31
N ASN A 44 2.67 13.03 -2.62
CA ASN A 44 2.44 11.61 -2.38
C ASN A 44 1.59 11.01 -3.49
N SER A 45 2.05 9.88 -4.01
CA SER A 45 1.23 8.99 -4.82
C SER A 45 0.30 8.19 -3.93
N ILE A 46 -0.99 8.30 -4.18
CA ILE A 46 -2.02 7.49 -3.54
C ILE A 46 -2.55 6.53 -4.58
N VAL A 47 -2.44 5.23 -4.31
CA VAL A 47 -2.95 4.18 -5.19
C VAL A 47 -3.83 3.23 -4.41
N ALA A 48 -4.83 2.65 -5.07
CA ALA A 48 -5.69 1.65 -4.45
C ALA A 48 -6.12 0.54 -5.40
N THR A 49 -6.31 -0.65 -4.83
CA THR A 49 -6.89 -1.82 -5.49
C THR A 49 -7.84 -2.54 -4.53
N GLY A 50 -8.67 -3.44 -5.06
CA GLY A 50 -9.44 -4.37 -4.22
C GLY A 50 -8.50 -5.28 -3.42
N PHE A 51 -8.67 -5.33 -2.11
CA PHE A 51 -7.94 -6.24 -1.25
C PHE A 51 -8.64 -7.60 -1.23
N ASP A 52 -9.94 -7.59 -0.91
CA ASP A 52 -10.85 -8.74 -0.94
C ASP A 52 -12.26 -8.28 -1.36
N LYS A 53 -13.29 -9.09 -1.09
CA LYS A 53 -14.69 -8.79 -1.46
C LYS A 53 -15.28 -7.57 -0.74
N ARG A 54 -14.73 -7.16 0.40
CA ARG A 54 -15.27 -6.10 1.28
C ARG A 54 -14.29 -4.97 1.55
N HIS A 55 -13.01 -5.15 1.26
CA HIS A 55 -11.96 -4.20 1.61
C HIS A 55 -11.14 -3.76 0.39
N ASN A 56 -10.64 -2.53 0.46
CA ASN A 56 -9.68 -1.98 -0.50
C ASN A 56 -8.31 -1.82 0.17
N LEU A 57 -7.23 -2.09 -0.57
CA LEU A 57 -5.86 -1.80 -0.15
C LEU A 57 -5.46 -0.46 -0.74
N ARG A 58 -5.30 0.56 0.13
CA ARG A 58 -4.76 1.87 -0.24
C ARG A 58 -3.29 1.97 0.18
N VAL A 59 -2.43 2.31 -0.77
CA VAL A 59 -1.00 2.52 -0.54
C VAL A 59 -0.66 3.98 -0.84
N VAL A 60 -0.04 4.64 0.14
CA VAL A 60 0.46 6.01 0.01
C VAL A 60 1.98 5.95 0.00
N TYR A 61 2.61 6.51 -1.01
CA TYR A 61 4.07 6.45 -1.17
C TYR A 61 4.61 7.65 -1.94
N ARG A 62 5.88 7.99 -1.69
CA ARG A 62 6.60 8.97 -2.50
C ARG A 62 7.62 8.25 -3.37
N LYS A 63 7.71 8.62 -4.65
CA LYS A 63 8.80 8.16 -5.52
C LYS A 63 10.03 9.02 -5.25
N GLN A 64 11.10 8.42 -4.75
CA GLN A 64 12.40 9.08 -4.73
C GLN A 64 13.09 8.82 -6.08
N LYS A 65 13.45 9.89 -6.79
CA LYS A 65 14.39 9.79 -7.90
C LYS A 65 15.78 9.55 -7.30
N LYS A 66 16.50 8.59 -7.88
CA LYS A 66 17.91 8.34 -7.54
C LYS A 66 18.77 9.50 -8.01
#